data_AF-A0AAJ1GMN4-F1
#
_entry.id   AF-A0AAJ1GMN4-F1
#
_cell.length_a   1.000
_cell.length_b   1.000
_cell.length_c   1.000
_cell.angle_alpha   90.00
_cell.angle_beta   90.00
_cell.angle_gamma   90.00
#
_symmetry.space_group_name_H-M   'P 1'
#
loop_
_entity.id
_entity.type
_entity.pdbx_description
1 polymer ?
#
loop_
_entity_poly.entity_id
_entity_poly.type
_entity_poly.pdbx_seq_one_letter_code
_entity_poly.pdbx_strand_id
1 'polypeptide(L)'
;MKEYIMSRVFKASAGIAQGIFVSLGIGLLIENIGRIVDIPLLITIGVVAKSLMAPAIGAGIAFMLGANGLVIFSAMVAGAIGAGSISITEAGLIIKTGEPIGALLTATLAVYIGKRLSGKTALDMMLVPFAAILGSGLVGIWLSHNITPVLNAVGAFIKDSSAGSPFIASIVIAVVWGLLLISPASSAALAIALSLDGVAGGAALAGCVAQFIGFSVISAKENNLGGILAQALCTPKVQLPNITKNPMILVPTVVASAIVGPVSALIFQLEAGKEIAGLGLSSLIAPINLISSEGWEVVPAMVITYIVIPVAVSYILYIALKKAGRIHSGDMTVPQS
;
A
#
# COMPACT_ATOMS: atom_id res chain seq x y z
N MET A 1 16.04 24.09 1.62
CA MET A 1 15.44 23.23 2.69
C MET A 1 14.22 22.45 2.20
N LYS A 2 13.26 23.07 1.49
CA LYS A 2 12.03 22.41 0.99
C LYS A 2 12.29 21.21 0.05
N GLU A 3 13.13 21.35 -0.96
CA GLU A 3 13.48 20.25 -1.90
C GLU A 3 14.16 19.08 -1.21
N TYR A 4 15.04 19.36 -0.24
CA TYR A 4 15.74 18.35 0.53
C TYR A 4 14.80 17.48 1.39
N ILE A 5 13.84 18.12 2.07
CA ILE A 5 12.82 17.41 2.86
C ILE A 5 11.93 16.60 1.93
N MET A 6 11.46 17.23 0.84
CA MET A 6 10.57 16.58 -0.12
C MET A 6 11.20 15.32 -0.71
N SER A 7 12.43 15.40 -1.21
CA SER A 7 13.17 14.26 -1.75
C SER A 7 13.28 13.10 -0.75
N ARG A 8 13.52 13.39 0.52
CA ARG A 8 13.60 12.35 1.56
C ARG A 8 12.26 11.72 1.89
N VAL A 9 11.17 12.49 1.90
CA VAL A 9 9.81 11.95 2.11
C VAL A 9 9.44 10.99 0.97
N PHE A 10 9.73 11.36 -0.29
CA PHE A 10 9.53 10.47 -1.43
C PHE A 10 10.34 9.17 -1.33
N LYS A 11 11.62 9.27 -0.97
CA LYS A 11 12.50 8.10 -0.78
C LYS A 11 12.03 7.19 0.35
N ALA A 12 11.67 7.77 1.51
CA ALA A 12 11.13 7.01 2.63
C ALA A 12 9.83 6.30 2.23
N SER A 13 8.93 7.00 1.53
CA SER A 13 7.67 6.40 1.08
C SER A 13 7.86 5.27 0.07
N ALA A 14 8.81 5.41 -0.86
CA ALA A 14 9.22 4.32 -1.74
C ALA A 14 9.77 3.11 -0.96
N GLY A 15 10.56 3.37 0.08
CA GLY A 15 11.07 2.33 0.98
C GLY A 15 9.97 1.57 1.72
N ILE A 16 8.95 2.28 2.22
CA ILE A 16 7.76 1.67 2.83
C ILE A 16 7.04 0.79 1.80
N ALA A 17 6.78 1.33 0.60
CA ALA A 17 6.06 0.61 -0.45
C ALA A 17 6.79 -0.68 -0.87
N GLN A 18 8.11 -0.62 -1.05
CA GLN A 18 8.93 -1.80 -1.35
C GLN A 18 8.94 -2.80 -0.20
N GLY A 19 9.10 -2.33 1.04
CA GLY A 19 9.05 -3.17 2.23
C GLY A 19 7.74 -3.94 2.32
N ILE A 20 6.60 -3.22 2.30
CA ILE A 20 5.26 -3.82 2.34
C ILE A 20 5.02 -4.78 1.17
N PHE A 21 5.38 -4.38 -0.05
CA PHE A 21 5.14 -5.23 -1.23
C PHE A 21 5.91 -6.56 -1.13
N VAL A 22 7.21 -6.51 -0.81
CA VAL A 22 8.06 -7.72 -0.75
C VAL A 22 7.69 -8.61 0.42
N SER A 23 7.37 -8.06 1.60
CA SER A 23 7.04 -8.87 2.77
C SER A 23 5.58 -9.29 2.81
N LEU A 24 4.66 -8.32 2.83
CA LEU A 24 3.24 -8.56 3.02
C LEU A 24 2.59 -8.98 1.70
N GLY A 25 2.87 -8.26 0.61
CA GLY A 25 2.27 -8.54 -0.69
C GLY A 25 2.63 -9.92 -1.24
N ILE A 26 3.93 -10.21 -1.39
CA ILE A 26 4.40 -11.53 -1.84
C ILE A 26 4.10 -12.61 -0.78
N GLY A 27 4.19 -12.30 0.51
CA GLY A 27 3.82 -13.22 1.57
C GLY A 27 2.36 -13.68 1.46
N LEU A 28 1.43 -12.76 1.24
CA LEU A 28 0.02 -13.05 0.96
C LEU A 28 -0.14 -13.88 -0.30
N LEU A 29 0.57 -13.54 -1.38
CA LEU A 29 0.46 -14.28 -2.63
C LEU A 29 0.83 -15.76 -2.43
N ILE A 30 1.98 -16.02 -1.80
CA ILE A 30 2.46 -17.38 -1.54
C ILE A 30 1.51 -18.12 -0.60
N GLU A 31 1.05 -17.47 0.48
CA GLU A 31 0.12 -18.06 1.44
C GLU A 31 -1.20 -18.48 0.79
N ASN A 32 -1.81 -17.59 0.01
CA ASN A 32 -3.12 -17.84 -0.60
C ASN A 32 -3.01 -18.87 -1.74
N ILE A 33 -1.92 -18.86 -2.52
CA ILE A 33 -1.64 -19.97 -3.45
C ILE A 33 -1.56 -21.28 -2.68
N GLY A 34 -0.78 -21.31 -1.59
CA GLY A 34 -0.64 -22.48 -0.72
C GLY A 34 -1.97 -23.01 -0.18
N ARG A 35 -2.91 -22.12 0.16
CA ARG A 35 -4.27 -22.50 0.57
C ARG A 35 -5.09 -23.10 -0.58
N ILE A 36 -5.05 -22.48 -1.76
CA ILE A 36 -5.80 -22.95 -2.93
C ILE A 36 -5.33 -24.34 -3.39
N VAL A 37 -4.01 -24.58 -3.38
CA VAL A 37 -3.44 -25.89 -3.79
C VAL A 37 -3.23 -26.87 -2.64
N ASP A 38 -3.62 -26.50 -1.42
CA ASP A 38 -3.47 -27.29 -0.19
C ASP A 38 -2.01 -27.76 0.08
N ILE A 39 -1.05 -26.83 -0.02
CA ILE A 39 0.38 -27.07 0.30
C ILE A 39 0.76 -26.30 1.58
N PRO A 40 0.81 -26.96 2.76
CA PRO A 40 1.10 -26.32 4.05
C PRO A 40 2.46 -25.59 4.11
N LEU A 41 3.45 -26.07 3.36
CA LEU A 41 4.77 -25.45 3.29
C LEU A 41 4.70 -24.04 2.70
N LEU A 42 3.88 -23.82 1.66
CA LEU A 42 3.70 -22.50 1.06
C LEU A 42 2.97 -21.55 2.02
N ILE A 43 1.95 -22.05 2.72
CA ILE A 43 1.25 -21.29 3.77
C ILE A 43 2.25 -20.81 4.83
N THR A 44 3.13 -21.70 5.28
CA THR A 44 4.17 -21.37 6.28
C THR A 44 5.12 -20.30 5.77
N ILE A 45 5.63 -20.43 4.54
CA ILE A 45 6.53 -19.43 3.94
C ILE A 45 5.85 -18.07 3.86
N GLY A 46 4.59 -18.03 3.42
CA GLY A 46 3.81 -16.80 3.31
C GLY A 46 3.59 -16.12 4.67
N VAL A 47 3.16 -16.87 5.68
CA VAL A 47 2.95 -16.35 7.06
C VAL A 47 4.24 -15.77 7.65
N VAL A 48 5.38 -16.43 7.45
CA VAL A 48 6.68 -15.92 7.89
C VAL A 48 7.03 -14.61 7.17
N ALA A 49 6.84 -14.54 5.85
CA ALA A 49 7.11 -13.34 5.07
C ALA A 49 6.26 -12.14 5.52
N LYS A 50 4.95 -12.34 5.74
CA LYS A 50 4.05 -11.27 6.21
C LYS A 50 4.41 -10.75 7.60
N SER A 51 4.79 -11.66 8.51
CA SER A 51 5.21 -11.34 9.87
C SER A 51 6.45 -10.43 9.93
N LEU A 52 7.25 -10.37 8.86
CA LEU A 52 8.44 -9.52 8.75
C LEU A 52 8.18 -8.15 8.12
N MET A 53 6.92 -7.72 7.97
CA MET A 53 6.60 -6.43 7.35
C MET A 53 7.21 -5.22 8.04
N ALA A 54 7.05 -5.09 9.35
CA ALA A 54 7.61 -3.95 10.08
C ALA A 54 9.15 -3.88 9.99
N PRO A 55 9.91 -4.99 10.18
CA PRO A 55 11.34 -5.02 9.86
C PRO A 55 11.66 -4.62 8.41
N ALA A 56 10.91 -5.14 7.43
CA ALA A 56 11.13 -4.85 6.01
C ALA A 56 10.91 -3.37 5.67
N ILE A 57 9.89 -2.73 6.26
CA ILE A 57 9.69 -1.27 6.17
C ILE A 57 10.92 -0.52 6.70
N GLY A 58 11.44 -0.94 7.87
CA GLY A 58 12.62 -0.34 8.47
C GLY A 58 13.86 -0.42 7.56
N ALA A 59 14.13 -1.61 7.01
CA ALA A 59 15.20 -1.81 6.05
C ALA A 59 15.00 -0.95 4.77
N GLY A 60 13.78 -0.97 4.21
CA GLY A 60 13.46 -0.27 2.97
C GLY A 60 13.65 1.25 3.09
N ILE A 61 13.20 1.84 4.20
CA ILE A 61 13.42 3.27 4.48
C ILE A 61 14.91 3.58 4.59
N ALA A 62 15.67 2.79 5.37
CA ALA A 62 17.10 2.99 5.55
C ALA A 62 17.89 2.87 4.25
N PHE A 63 17.56 1.85 3.45
CA PHE A 63 18.14 1.63 2.13
C PHE A 63 17.85 2.82 1.21
N MET A 64 16.59 3.27 1.12
CA MET A 64 16.21 4.36 0.23
C MET A 64 16.75 5.73 0.66
N LEU A 65 16.99 5.91 1.96
CA LEU A 65 17.69 7.07 2.49
C LEU A 65 19.21 6.97 2.31
N GLY A 66 19.75 5.87 1.77
CA GLY A 66 21.17 5.65 1.48
C GLY A 66 22.01 5.41 2.73
N ALA A 67 21.48 4.65 3.69
CA ALA A 67 22.20 4.27 4.90
C ALA A 67 23.13 3.06 4.67
N ASN A 68 24.15 2.89 5.51
CA ASN A 68 25.04 1.72 5.46
C ASN A 68 24.37 0.50 6.13
N GLY A 69 25.00 -0.68 6.02
CA GLY A 69 24.47 -1.92 6.56
C GLY A 69 24.14 -1.86 8.06
N LEU A 70 25.01 -1.25 8.88
CA LEU A 70 24.78 -1.12 10.33
C LEU A 70 23.47 -0.37 10.63
N VAL A 71 23.22 0.72 9.91
CA VAL A 71 22.01 1.53 10.09
C VAL A 71 20.78 0.84 9.51
N ILE A 72 20.91 0.07 8.42
CA ILE A 72 19.82 -0.72 7.84
C ILE A 72 19.34 -1.77 8.85
N PHE A 73 20.25 -2.57 9.41
CA PHE A 73 19.88 -3.59 10.41
C PHE A 73 19.31 -2.96 11.69
N SER A 74 19.85 -1.82 12.11
CA SER A 74 19.29 -1.06 13.25
C SER A 74 17.88 -0.56 12.97
N ALA A 75 17.61 -0.07 11.76
CA ALA A 75 16.30 0.40 11.36
C ALA A 75 15.28 -0.74 11.24
N MET A 76 15.69 -1.97 10.90
CA MET A 76 14.82 -3.15 10.96
C MET A 76 14.31 -3.39 12.38
N VAL A 77 15.22 -3.39 13.36
CA VAL A 77 14.88 -3.58 14.78
C VAL A 77 13.98 -2.44 15.26
N ALA A 78 14.35 -1.19 14.96
CA ALA A 78 13.56 -0.02 15.30
C ALA A 78 12.15 -0.06 14.70
N GLY A 79 12.03 -0.47 13.44
CA GLY A 79 10.76 -0.61 12.73
C GLY A 79 9.85 -1.62 13.41
N ALA A 80 10.38 -2.78 13.79
CA ALA A 80 9.64 -3.82 14.50
C ALA A 80 9.13 -3.34 15.87
N ILE A 81 9.98 -2.66 16.64
CA ILE A 81 9.61 -2.09 17.95
C ILE A 81 8.53 -1.02 17.76
N GLY A 82 8.73 -0.09 16.83
CA GLY A 82 7.82 1.03 16.57
C GLY A 82 6.43 0.60 16.11
N ALA A 83 6.37 -0.42 15.25
CA ALA A 83 5.10 -1.01 14.81
C ALA A 83 4.40 -1.86 15.87
N GLY A 84 5.05 -2.09 17.03
CA GLY A 84 4.62 -3.05 18.02
C GLY A 84 4.48 -4.46 17.45
N SER A 85 5.26 -4.81 16.43
CA SER A 85 5.12 -6.05 15.67
C SER A 85 5.61 -7.27 16.47
N ILE A 86 6.45 -7.04 17.48
CA ILE A 86 7.00 -8.06 18.35
C ILE A 86 6.58 -7.76 19.78
N SER A 87 5.87 -8.68 20.41
CA SER A 87 5.47 -8.60 21.81
C SER A 87 6.06 -9.76 22.60
N ILE A 88 6.58 -9.46 23.79
CA ILE A 88 7.10 -10.47 24.72
C ILE A 88 5.97 -10.87 25.65
N THR A 89 5.63 -12.15 25.68
CA THR A 89 4.66 -12.75 26.60
C THR A 89 5.32 -13.84 27.44
N GLU A 90 4.63 -14.31 28.47
CA GLU A 90 5.12 -15.41 29.32
C GLU A 90 5.34 -16.71 28.51
N ALA A 91 4.59 -16.89 27.40
CA ALA A 91 4.70 -18.04 26.50
C ALA A 91 5.79 -17.88 25.42
N GLY A 92 6.40 -16.69 25.28
CA GLY A 92 7.47 -16.42 24.33
C GLY A 92 7.29 -15.13 23.52
N LEU A 93 7.92 -15.08 22.35
CA LEU A 93 7.84 -13.96 21.42
C LEU A 93 6.67 -14.16 20.46
N ILE A 94 5.71 -13.22 20.48
CA ILE A 94 4.64 -13.17 19.49
C ILE A 94 5.03 -12.17 18.42
N ILE A 95 5.09 -12.64 17.17
CA ILE A 95 5.32 -11.81 15.99
C ILE A 95 4.00 -11.64 15.25
N LYS A 96 3.61 -10.40 15.02
CA LYS A 96 2.47 -9.98 14.19
C LYS A 96 2.97 -9.01 13.13
N THR A 97 2.17 -8.74 12.11
CA THR A 97 2.50 -7.83 10.99
C THR A 97 2.93 -6.43 11.49
N GLY A 98 2.28 -5.92 12.54
CA GLY A 98 2.53 -4.59 13.10
C GLY A 98 1.91 -3.45 12.28
N GLU A 99 1.83 -2.25 12.86
CA GLU A 99 1.28 -1.08 12.17
C GLU A 99 2.39 -0.27 11.43
N PRO A 100 2.20 0.14 10.16
CA PRO A 100 3.26 0.75 9.34
C PRO A 100 3.73 2.15 9.76
N ILE A 101 2.91 2.95 10.44
CA ILE A 101 3.22 4.35 10.79
C ILE A 101 4.25 4.40 11.91
N GLY A 102 4.09 3.58 12.94
CA GLY A 102 5.07 3.40 14.01
C GLY A 102 6.40 2.92 13.46
N ALA A 103 6.39 1.92 12.56
CA ALA A 103 7.60 1.48 11.86
C ALA A 103 8.28 2.62 11.08
N LEU A 104 7.50 3.45 10.36
CA LEU A 104 8.03 4.58 9.61
C LEU A 104 8.74 5.59 10.52
N LEU A 105 8.09 6.00 11.60
CA LEU A 105 8.60 7.03 12.50
C LEU A 105 9.88 6.56 13.21
N THR A 106 9.88 5.34 13.74
CA THR A 106 11.06 4.80 14.43
C THR A 106 12.20 4.48 13.49
N ALA A 107 11.93 3.89 12.32
CA ALA A 107 12.98 3.61 11.35
C ALA A 107 13.63 4.91 10.84
N THR A 108 12.84 5.95 10.58
CA THR A 108 13.38 7.25 10.17
C THR A 108 14.27 7.86 11.25
N LEU A 109 13.87 7.73 12.52
CA LEU A 109 14.68 8.17 13.66
C LEU A 109 15.98 7.35 13.79
N ALA A 110 15.90 6.02 13.65
CA ALA A 110 17.07 5.14 13.65
C ALA A 110 18.06 5.52 12.53
N VAL A 111 17.55 5.81 11.34
CA VAL A 111 18.36 6.28 10.21
C VAL A 111 19.00 7.63 10.50
N TYR A 112 18.26 8.55 11.10
CA TYR A 112 18.79 9.86 11.48
C TYR A 112 19.94 9.75 12.49
N ILE A 113 19.75 8.99 13.58
CA ILE A 113 20.77 8.77 14.60
C ILE A 113 21.97 8.03 14.00
N GLY A 114 21.71 6.92 13.31
CA GLY A 114 22.75 6.05 12.77
C GLY A 114 23.62 6.73 11.71
N LYS A 115 23.02 7.49 10.78
CA LYS A 115 23.79 8.27 9.80
C LYS A 115 24.62 9.38 10.43
N ARG A 116 24.14 9.97 11.53
CA ARG A 116 24.86 11.06 12.21
C ARG A 116 26.07 10.55 13.00
N LEU A 117 26.11 9.27 13.35
CA LEU A 117 27.21 8.64 14.06
C LEU A 117 28.18 7.88 13.14
N SER A 118 27.71 7.46 11.97
CA SER A 118 28.53 6.71 11.01
C SER A 118 29.72 7.52 10.48
N GLY A 119 30.89 6.89 10.44
CA GLY A 119 32.15 7.44 9.94
C GLY A 119 32.89 8.36 10.92
N LYS A 120 32.50 8.38 12.20
CA LYS A 120 33.04 9.33 13.19
C LYS A 120 34.06 8.74 14.15
N THR A 121 34.01 7.45 14.42
CA THR A 121 34.87 6.81 15.42
C THR A 121 35.36 5.44 14.97
N ALA A 122 36.49 4.98 15.51
CA ALA A 122 36.93 3.60 15.33
C ALA A 122 35.96 2.57 15.95
N LEU A 123 35.07 3.03 16.85
CA LEU A 123 34.07 2.22 17.54
C LEU A 123 32.70 2.19 16.83
N ASP A 124 32.63 2.68 15.58
CA ASP A 124 31.37 2.81 14.84
C ASP A 124 30.59 1.50 14.73
N MET A 125 31.29 0.36 14.64
CA MET A 125 30.67 -0.97 14.55
C MET A 125 29.80 -1.29 15.79
N MET A 126 30.11 -0.72 16.94
CA MET A 126 29.33 -0.87 18.18
C MET A 126 28.43 0.34 18.42
N LEU A 127 28.98 1.56 18.32
CA LEU A 127 28.29 2.78 18.73
C LEU A 127 27.08 3.11 17.85
N VAL A 128 27.21 2.92 16.52
CA VAL A 128 26.14 3.22 15.57
C VAL A 128 24.90 2.36 15.84
N PRO A 129 24.97 1.02 15.87
CA PRO A 129 23.79 0.21 16.14
C PRO A 129 23.26 0.38 17.56
N PHE A 130 24.14 0.51 18.55
CA PHE A 130 23.71 0.73 19.94
C PHE A 130 22.86 2.01 20.08
N ALA A 131 23.38 3.14 19.60
CA ALA A 131 22.68 4.42 19.72
C ALA A 131 21.42 4.48 18.84
N ALA A 132 21.48 3.92 17.62
CA ALA A 132 20.33 3.89 16.73
C ALA A 132 19.20 3.05 17.32
N ILE A 133 19.47 1.83 17.79
CA ILE A 133 18.46 0.94 18.37
C ILE A 133 17.97 1.48 19.70
N LEU A 134 18.84 1.92 20.62
CA LEU A 134 18.42 2.43 21.92
C LEU A 134 17.59 3.71 21.77
N GLY A 135 18.09 4.68 21.00
CA GLY A 135 17.43 5.98 20.85
C GLY A 135 16.08 5.86 20.12
N SER A 136 16.03 5.10 19.02
CA SER A 136 14.77 4.90 18.29
C SER A 136 13.83 3.90 18.95
N GLY A 137 14.36 2.89 19.64
CA GLY A 137 13.61 1.85 20.33
C GLY A 137 12.84 2.39 21.53
N LEU A 138 13.45 3.26 22.34
CA LEU A 138 12.74 3.94 23.43
C LEU A 138 11.56 4.77 22.93
N VAL A 139 11.79 5.55 21.85
CA VAL A 139 10.71 6.30 21.18
C VAL A 139 9.69 5.33 20.57
N GLY A 140 10.12 4.19 20.02
CA GLY A 140 9.25 3.19 19.43
C GLY A 140 8.31 2.50 20.40
N ILE A 141 8.78 2.20 21.61
CA ILE A 141 7.93 1.67 22.68
C ILE A 141 6.85 2.71 23.02
N TRP A 142 7.24 3.99 23.13
CA TRP A 142 6.27 5.05 23.37
C TRP A 142 5.27 5.22 22.22
N LEU A 143 5.73 5.19 20.96
CA LEU A 143 4.88 5.32 19.78
C LEU A 143 3.90 4.13 19.67
N SER A 144 4.37 2.90 19.81
CA SER A 144 3.52 1.71 19.71
C SER A 144 2.39 1.72 20.76
N HIS A 145 2.66 2.24 21.96
CA HIS A 145 1.64 2.37 23.01
C HIS A 145 0.64 3.50 22.73
N ASN A 146 1.07 4.65 22.22
CA ASN A 146 0.23 5.85 22.11
C ASN A 146 -0.42 6.04 20.73
N ILE A 147 0.25 5.64 19.65
CA ILE A 147 -0.24 5.83 18.28
C ILE A 147 -1.25 4.75 17.90
N THR A 148 -0.99 3.48 18.25
CA THR A 148 -1.88 2.36 17.88
C THR A 148 -3.33 2.60 18.31
N PRO A 149 -3.63 3.05 19.56
CA PRO A 149 -5.01 3.35 19.95
C PRO A 149 -5.62 4.50 19.17
N VAL A 150 -4.85 5.53 18.84
CA VAL A 150 -5.32 6.67 18.04
C VAL A 150 -5.68 6.21 16.63
N LEU A 151 -4.83 5.41 15.98
CA LEU A 151 -5.10 4.87 14.65
C LEU A 151 -6.32 3.96 14.64
N ASN A 152 -6.47 3.11 15.67
CA ASN A 152 -7.65 2.28 15.83
C ASN A 152 -8.92 3.12 16.04
N ALA A 153 -8.84 4.21 16.81
CA ALA A 153 -9.96 5.12 17.01
C ALA A 153 -10.35 5.84 15.70
N VAL A 154 -9.37 6.27 14.89
CA VAL A 154 -9.65 6.84 13.56
C VAL A 154 -10.27 5.79 12.63
N GLY A 155 -9.77 4.55 12.63
CA GLY A 155 -10.35 3.45 11.88
C GLY A 155 -11.80 3.16 12.28
N ALA A 156 -12.07 3.10 13.59
CA ALA A 156 -13.41 2.93 14.13
C ALA A 156 -14.32 4.12 13.75
N PHE A 157 -13.82 5.34 13.82
CA PHE A 157 -14.57 6.53 13.38
C PHE A 157 -14.94 6.47 11.90
N ILE A 158 -14.04 6.01 11.02
CA ILE A 158 -14.34 5.81 9.59
C ILE A 158 -15.45 4.76 9.44
N LYS A 159 -15.35 3.64 10.17
CA LYS A 159 -16.36 2.58 10.16
C LYS A 159 -17.72 3.09 10.62
N ASP A 160 -17.78 3.79 11.75
CA ASP A 160 -19.03 4.32 12.32
C ASP A 160 -19.63 5.40 11.42
N SER A 161 -18.80 6.29 10.87
CA SER A 161 -19.23 7.31 9.91
C SER A 161 -19.79 6.69 8.63
N SER A 162 -19.23 5.54 8.20
CA SER A 162 -19.70 4.84 7.00
C SER A 162 -21.09 4.22 7.16
N ALA A 163 -21.50 3.90 8.40
CA ALA A 163 -22.81 3.34 8.68
C ALA A 163 -23.96 4.35 8.47
N GLY A 164 -23.70 5.65 8.66
CA GLY A 164 -24.71 6.70 8.53
C GLY A 164 -25.16 6.96 7.08
N SER A 165 -24.26 6.77 6.11
CA SER A 165 -24.60 6.83 4.68
C SER A 165 -23.71 5.86 3.88
N PRO A 166 -24.07 4.57 3.81
CA PRO A 166 -23.24 3.55 3.15
C PRO A 166 -22.97 3.85 1.67
N PHE A 167 -23.93 4.48 0.98
CA PHE A 167 -23.77 4.90 -0.41
C PHE A 167 -22.71 6.00 -0.57
N ILE A 168 -22.81 7.10 0.18
CA ILE A 168 -21.84 8.20 0.07
C ILE A 168 -20.47 7.75 0.59
N ALA A 169 -20.44 7.01 1.70
CA ALA A 169 -19.21 6.53 2.30
C ALA A 169 -18.43 5.62 1.36
N SER A 170 -19.08 4.68 0.67
CA SER A 170 -18.42 3.79 -0.29
C SER A 170 -17.84 4.55 -1.50
N ILE A 171 -18.50 5.62 -1.97
CA ILE A 171 -17.94 6.53 -3.00
C ILE A 171 -16.66 7.19 -2.47
N VAL A 172 -16.74 7.82 -1.29
CA VAL A 172 -15.64 8.58 -0.71
C VAL A 172 -14.45 7.67 -0.44
N ILE A 173 -14.67 6.50 0.18
CA ILE A 173 -13.61 5.53 0.49
C ILE A 173 -12.94 5.05 -0.81
N ALA A 174 -13.71 4.66 -1.82
CA ALA A 174 -13.15 4.19 -3.09
C ALA A 174 -12.32 5.27 -3.80
N VAL A 175 -12.81 6.52 -3.84
CA VAL A 175 -12.09 7.65 -4.45
C VAL A 175 -10.83 7.99 -3.67
N VAL A 176 -10.92 8.11 -2.34
CA VAL A 176 -9.79 8.47 -1.49
C VAL A 176 -8.69 7.43 -1.60
N TRP A 177 -9.00 6.14 -1.50
CA TRP A 177 -7.98 5.09 -1.63
C TRP A 177 -7.43 4.99 -3.05
N GLY A 178 -8.24 5.18 -4.08
CA GLY A 178 -7.77 5.27 -5.46
C GLY A 178 -6.77 6.42 -5.67
N LEU A 179 -7.05 7.60 -5.11
CA LEU A 179 -6.15 8.75 -5.15
C LEU A 179 -4.88 8.52 -4.34
N LEU A 180 -4.99 7.95 -3.14
CA LEU A 180 -3.84 7.59 -2.30
C LEU A 180 -2.93 6.59 -3.01
N LEU A 181 -3.52 5.67 -3.78
CA LEU A 181 -2.78 4.67 -4.54
C LEU A 181 -1.96 5.28 -5.68
N ILE A 182 -2.41 6.38 -6.29
CA ILE A 182 -1.62 7.13 -7.28
C ILE A 182 -0.62 8.08 -6.63
N SER A 183 -0.97 8.57 -5.43
CA SER A 183 -0.14 9.52 -4.71
C SER A 183 1.20 8.90 -4.27
N PRO A 184 2.17 9.74 -3.85
CA PRO A 184 3.40 9.26 -3.25
C PRO A 184 3.15 8.45 -1.99
N ALA A 185 2.02 8.66 -1.28
CA ALA A 185 1.67 7.90 -0.08
C ALA A 185 1.45 6.42 -0.39
N SER A 186 1.60 5.57 0.62
CA SER A 186 1.33 4.14 0.51
C SER A 186 -0.12 3.87 0.93
N SER A 187 -1.02 3.68 -0.04
CA SER A 187 -2.41 3.27 0.19
C SER A 187 -2.50 1.97 1.00
N ALA A 188 -1.62 1.02 0.73
CA ALA A 188 -1.52 -0.24 1.48
C ALA A 188 -1.12 0.01 2.94
N ALA A 189 -0.12 0.86 3.19
CA ALA A 189 0.27 1.20 4.56
C ALA A 189 -0.87 1.86 5.34
N LEU A 190 -1.59 2.79 4.70
CA LEU A 190 -2.72 3.49 5.32
C LEU A 190 -3.93 2.58 5.56
N ALA A 191 -4.20 1.64 4.66
CA ALA A 191 -5.24 0.64 4.88
C ALA A 191 -4.97 -0.20 6.14
N ILE A 192 -3.73 -0.67 6.31
CA ILE A 192 -3.31 -1.43 7.49
C ILE A 192 -3.36 -0.57 8.76
N ALA A 193 -2.81 0.65 8.69
CA ALA A 193 -2.75 1.55 9.83
C ALA A 193 -4.14 1.93 10.34
N LEU A 194 -5.09 2.19 9.46
CA LEU A 194 -6.46 2.56 9.80
C LEU A 194 -7.39 1.35 10.00
N SER A 195 -6.85 0.12 9.95
CA SER A 195 -7.62 -1.12 10.02
C SER A 195 -8.86 -1.13 9.12
N LEU A 196 -8.64 -0.78 7.84
CA LEU A 196 -9.72 -0.74 6.86
C LEU A 196 -10.09 -2.15 6.41
N ASP A 197 -11.04 -2.76 7.12
CA ASP A 197 -11.52 -4.12 6.92
C ASP A 197 -12.99 -4.17 6.47
N GLY A 198 -13.44 -5.37 6.06
CA GLY A 198 -14.84 -5.63 5.69
C GLY A 198 -15.27 -4.92 4.41
N VAL A 199 -16.54 -4.52 4.35
CA VAL A 199 -17.14 -3.83 3.20
C VAL A 199 -16.44 -2.51 2.85
N ALA A 200 -15.96 -1.77 3.85
CA ALA A 200 -15.18 -0.55 3.65
C ALA A 200 -13.84 -0.87 2.96
N GLY A 201 -13.18 -1.95 3.37
CA GLY A 201 -11.98 -2.48 2.70
C GLY A 201 -12.26 -2.88 1.26
N GLY A 202 -13.40 -3.53 1.00
CA GLY A 202 -13.83 -3.90 -0.36
C GLY A 202 -14.07 -2.69 -1.26
N ALA A 203 -14.71 -1.63 -0.75
CA ALA A 203 -14.89 -0.37 -1.48
C ALA A 203 -13.54 0.28 -1.84
N ALA A 204 -12.61 0.34 -0.88
CA ALA A 204 -11.26 0.86 -1.12
C ALA A 204 -10.50 0.02 -2.16
N LEU A 205 -10.60 -1.30 -2.06
CA LEU A 205 -9.98 -2.21 -3.02
C LEU A 205 -10.53 -1.98 -4.42
N ALA A 206 -11.85 -1.95 -4.59
CA ALA A 206 -12.48 -1.68 -5.88
C ALA A 206 -12.08 -0.31 -6.46
N GLY A 207 -12.01 0.72 -5.61
CA GLY A 207 -11.51 2.04 -5.98
C GLY A 207 -10.05 2.02 -6.45
N CYS A 208 -9.18 1.28 -5.76
CA CYS A 208 -7.80 1.03 -6.15
C CYS A 208 -7.71 0.30 -7.50
N VAL A 209 -8.49 -0.77 -7.67
CA VAL A 209 -8.52 -1.56 -8.91
C VAL A 209 -8.99 -0.73 -10.10
N ALA A 210 -9.96 0.17 -9.90
CA ALA A 210 -10.42 1.09 -10.96
C ALA A 210 -9.28 1.97 -11.50
N GLN A 211 -8.29 2.33 -10.68
CA GLN A 211 -7.10 3.04 -11.14
C GLN A 211 -6.20 2.14 -12.01
N PHE A 212 -5.95 0.89 -11.60
CA PHE A 212 -5.15 -0.06 -12.37
C PHE A 212 -5.75 -0.30 -13.77
N ILE A 213 -7.01 -0.74 -13.82
CA ILE A 213 -7.67 -1.09 -15.08
C ILE A 213 -8.00 0.16 -15.89
N GLY A 214 -8.50 1.21 -15.24
CA GLY A 214 -8.84 2.46 -15.91
C GLY A 214 -7.66 3.03 -16.68
N PHE A 215 -6.50 3.19 -16.04
CA PHE A 215 -5.30 3.71 -16.70
C PHE A 215 -4.77 2.77 -17.77
N SER A 216 -4.78 1.45 -17.53
CA SER A 216 -4.33 0.46 -18.49
C SER A 216 -5.14 0.50 -19.79
N VAL A 217 -6.45 0.69 -19.69
CA VAL A 217 -7.37 0.73 -20.85
C VAL A 217 -7.23 2.05 -21.62
N ILE A 218 -7.29 3.19 -20.93
CA ILE A 218 -7.29 4.49 -21.60
C ILE A 218 -5.93 4.82 -22.22
N SER A 219 -4.84 4.30 -21.65
CA SER A 219 -3.48 4.49 -22.15
C SER A 219 -3.01 3.40 -23.11
N ALA A 220 -3.83 2.38 -23.40
CA ALA A 220 -3.46 1.21 -24.20
C ALA A 220 -2.97 1.56 -25.63
N LYS A 221 -3.49 2.64 -26.23
CA LYS A 221 -3.09 3.08 -27.57
C LYS A 221 -1.74 3.82 -27.60
N GLU A 222 -1.26 4.25 -26.44
CA GLU A 222 -0.06 5.09 -26.29
C GLU A 222 1.13 4.32 -25.69
N ASN A 223 0.91 3.05 -25.33
CA ASN A 223 1.88 2.21 -24.64
C ASN A 223 2.00 0.84 -25.29
N ASN A 224 3.19 0.25 -25.20
CA ASN A 224 3.40 -1.15 -25.57
C ASN A 224 2.80 -2.08 -24.51
N LEU A 225 2.79 -3.38 -24.79
CA LEU A 225 2.29 -4.39 -23.86
C LEU A 225 2.96 -4.31 -22.48
N GLY A 226 4.27 -4.02 -22.44
CA GLY A 226 5.00 -3.85 -21.18
C GLY A 226 4.45 -2.70 -20.33
N GLY A 227 4.21 -1.52 -20.92
CA GLY A 227 3.62 -0.38 -20.24
C GLY A 227 2.17 -0.60 -19.79
N ILE A 228 1.40 -1.38 -20.56
CA ILE A 228 0.04 -1.79 -20.17
C ILE A 228 0.09 -2.73 -18.97
N LEU A 229 0.91 -3.78 -19.02
CA LEU A 229 1.07 -4.74 -17.93
C LEU A 229 1.65 -4.09 -16.66
N ALA A 230 2.58 -3.15 -16.81
CA ALA A 230 3.11 -2.39 -15.67
C ALA A 230 1.99 -1.63 -14.94
N GLN A 231 1.05 -1.03 -15.66
CA GLN A 231 -0.09 -0.34 -15.04
C GLN A 231 -1.13 -1.32 -14.47
N ALA A 232 -1.41 -2.41 -15.18
CA ALA A 232 -2.48 -3.35 -14.85
C ALA A 232 -2.11 -4.30 -13.71
N LEU A 233 -0.83 -4.67 -13.59
CA LEU A 233 -0.36 -5.70 -12.67
C LEU A 233 0.72 -5.22 -11.70
N CYS A 234 1.44 -4.14 -11.98
CA CYS A 234 2.47 -3.64 -11.06
C CYS A 234 1.95 -2.42 -10.28
N THR A 235 1.80 -1.28 -10.93
CA THR A 235 1.28 -0.07 -10.29
C THR A 235 0.86 1.00 -11.32
N PRO A 236 -0.31 1.64 -11.15
CA PRO A 236 -0.68 2.80 -11.96
C PRO A 236 0.07 4.08 -11.52
N LYS A 237 0.88 4.04 -10.44
CA LYS A 237 1.78 5.15 -10.06
C LYS A 237 2.75 5.53 -11.17
N VAL A 238 3.00 4.67 -12.16
CA VAL A 238 3.79 4.99 -13.36
C VAL A 238 3.19 6.14 -14.17
N GLN A 239 1.90 6.44 -14.01
CA GLN A 239 1.23 7.59 -14.63
C GLN A 239 1.36 8.88 -13.80
N LEU A 240 1.91 8.84 -12.58
CA LEU A 240 2.05 10.04 -11.74
C LEU A 240 2.79 11.20 -12.45
N PRO A 241 3.90 10.98 -13.18
CA PRO A 241 4.57 12.05 -13.93
C PRO A 241 3.73 12.66 -15.07
N ASN A 242 2.76 11.91 -15.57
CA ASN A 242 1.84 12.37 -16.60
C ASN A 242 0.66 13.14 -15.99
N ILE A 243 0.17 12.68 -14.84
CA ILE A 243 -0.90 13.35 -14.07
C ILE A 243 -0.45 14.74 -13.60
N THR A 244 0.83 14.90 -13.24
CA THR A 244 1.36 16.21 -12.86
C THR A 244 1.43 17.20 -14.02
N LYS A 245 1.53 16.71 -15.27
CA LYS A 245 1.50 17.54 -16.49
C LYS A 245 0.08 17.84 -16.94
N ASN A 246 -0.79 16.84 -16.95
CA ASN A 246 -2.20 16.98 -17.29
C ASN A 246 -3.08 16.25 -16.26
N PRO A 247 -3.59 16.95 -15.23
CA PRO A 247 -4.48 16.35 -14.23
C PRO A 247 -5.79 15.78 -14.80
N MET A 248 -6.20 16.19 -16.01
CA MET A 248 -7.43 15.69 -16.61
C MET A 248 -7.39 14.20 -16.94
N ILE A 249 -6.20 13.60 -17.09
CA ILE A 249 -6.08 12.16 -17.34
C ILE A 249 -6.50 11.30 -16.14
N LEU A 250 -6.57 11.89 -14.94
CA LEU A 250 -6.99 11.23 -13.71
C LEU A 250 -8.53 11.18 -13.56
N VAL A 251 -9.26 12.08 -14.21
CA VAL A 251 -10.72 12.18 -14.08
C VAL A 251 -11.44 10.88 -14.46
N PRO A 252 -11.13 10.21 -15.58
CA PRO A 252 -11.82 8.98 -15.95
C PRO A 252 -11.73 7.89 -14.89
N THR A 253 -10.54 7.68 -14.33
CA THR A 253 -10.31 6.61 -13.34
C THR A 253 -10.89 6.97 -11.97
N VAL A 254 -10.86 8.25 -11.57
CA VAL A 254 -11.50 8.71 -10.31
C VAL A 254 -13.02 8.55 -10.37
N VAL A 255 -13.64 8.90 -11.49
CA VAL A 255 -15.09 8.70 -11.66
C VAL A 255 -15.42 7.20 -11.69
N ALA A 256 -14.58 6.36 -12.31
CA ALA A 256 -14.71 4.92 -12.21
C ALA A 256 -14.62 4.42 -10.76
N SER A 257 -13.66 4.91 -9.96
CA SER A 257 -13.56 4.61 -8.53
C SER A 257 -14.83 5.03 -7.77
N ALA A 258 -15.39 6.20 -8.08
CA ALA A 258 -16.61 6.70 -7.45
C ALA A 258 -17.83 5.81 -7.74
N ILE A 259 -17.96 5.30 -8.98
CA ILE A 259 -19.08 4.45 -9.37
C ILE A 259 -18.92 3.02 -8.83
N VAL A 260 -17.72 2.46 -8.87
CA VAL A 260 -17.50 1.08 -8.44
C VAL A 260 -17.62 0.91 -6.93
N GLY A 261 -17.30 1.95 -6.14
CA GLY A 261 -17.37 1.90 -4.67
C GLY A 261 -18.71 1.36 -4.15
N PRO A 262 -19.84 2.01 -4.45
CA PRO A 262 -21.17 1.52 -4.06
C PRO A 262 -21.54 0.17 -4.65
N VAL A 263 -21.11 -0.15 -5.87
CA VAL A 263 -21.41 -1.44 -6.50
C VAL A 263 -20.70 -2.57 -5.75
N SER A 264 -19.42 -2.37 -5.43
CA SER A 264 -18.65 -3.31 -4.61
C SER A 264 -19.24 -3.44 -3.21
N ALA A 265 -19.55 -2.32 -2.56
CA ALA A 265 -19.92 -2.29 -1.15
C ALA A 265 -21.37 -2.69 -0.86
N LEU A 266 -22.31 -2.25 -1.69
CA LEU A 266 -23.74 -2.36 -1.40
C LEU A 266 -24.44 -3.45 -2.22
N ILE A 267 -24.02 -3.65 -3.47
CA ILE A 267 -24.64 -4.63 -4.36
C ILE A 267 -24.02 -6.00 -4.13
N PHE A 268 -22.70 -6.09 -4.25
CA PHE A 268 -21.98 -7.35 -4.09
C PHE A 268 -21.50 -7.63 -2.66
N GLN A 269 -21.53 -6.62 -1.79
CA GLN A 269 -21.07 -6.71 -0.40
C GLN A 269 -19.66 -7.32 -0.29
N LEU A 270 -18.79 -6.99 -1.26
CA LEU A 270 -17.41 -7.48 -1.26
C LEU A 270 -16.69 -6.97 -0.03
N GLU A 271 -16.12 -7.89 0.73
CA GLU A 271 -15.27 -7.60 1.87
C GLU A 271 -13.81 -7.75 1.50
N ALA A 272 -12.94 -6.92 2.08
CA ALA A 272 -11.51 -7.08 1.95
C ALA A 272 -10.83 -6.75 3.26
N GLY A 273 -9.83 -7.55 3.64
CA GLY A 273 -8.99 -7.25 4.78
C GLY A 273 -8.06 -6.06 4.50
N LYS A 274 -7.65 -5.38 5.56
CA LYS A 274 -6.74 -4.22 5.55
C LYS A 274 -5.40 -4.50 4.86
N GLU A 275 -4.98 -5.76 4.84
CA GLU A 275 -3.77 -6.21 4.19
C GLU A 275 -3.86 -6.11 2.65
N ILE A 276 -5.07 -6.22 2.08
CA ILE A 276 -5.31 -6.16 0.64
C ILE A 276 -6.10 -4.92 0.18
N ALA A 277 -6.83 -4.24 1.07
CA ALA A 277 -7.72 -3.13 0.75
C ALA A 277 -7.04 -1.98 -0.03
N GLY A 278 -5.75 -1.73 0.23
CA GLY A 278 -4.97 -0.69 -0.43
C GLY A 278 -4.06 -1.15 -1.57
N LEU A 279 -4.11 -2.43 -1.98
CA LEU A 279 -3.17 -3.00 -2.96
C LEU A 279 -3.61 -2.86 -4.43
N GLY A 280 -4.93 -2.81 -4.69
CA GLY A 280 -5.45 -2.88 -6.06
C GLY A 280 -5.15 -4.21 -6.73
N LEU A 281 -4.73 -4.19 -8.01
CA LEU A 281 -4.39 -5.40 -8.78
C LEU A 281 -2.90 -5.77 -8.74
N SER A 282 -2.12 -5.16 -7.86
CA SER A 282 -0.69 -5.45 -7.75
C SER A 282 -0.43 -6.95 -7.60
N SER A 283 0.27 -7.54 -8.56
CA SER A 283 0.59 -8.97 -8.67
C SER A 283 -0.60 -9.92 -8.47
N LEU A 284 -1.83 -9.45 -8.74
CA LEU A 284 -3.08 -10.18 -8.49
C LEU A 284 -3.25 -10.67 -7.03
N ILE A 285 -2.57 -10.04 -6.07
CA ILE A 285 -2.58 -10.45 -4.65
C ILE A 285 -4.00 -10.42 -4.09
N ALA A 286 -4.72 -9.30 -4.29
CA ALA A 286 -6.06 -9.14 -3.76
C ALA A 286 -7.08 -10.10 -4.42
N PRO A 287 -7.13 -10.24 -5.76
CA PRO A 287 -7.93 -11.28 -6.42
C PRO A 287 -7.71 -12.69 -5.89
N ILE A 288 -6.44 -13.11 -5.76
CA ILE A 288 -6.10 -14.46 -5.28
C ILE A 288 -6.47 -14.61 -3.81
N ASN A 289 -6.29 -13.57 -2.99
CA ASN A 289 -6.70 -13.60 -1.60
C ASN A 289 -8.22 -13.75 -1.44
N LEU A 290 -9.01 -12.99 -2.20
CA LEU A 290 -10.47 -13.10 -2.16
C LEU A 290 -10.96 -14.48 -2.63
N ILE A 291 -10.40 -15.04 -3.70
CA ILE A 291 -10.73 -16.39 -4.15
C ILE A 291 -10.35 -17.43 -3.09
N SER A 292 -9.22 -17.23 -2.41
CA SER A 292 -8.80 -18.14 -1.33
C SER A 292 -9.67 -18.04 -0.08
N SER A 293 -10.29 -16.89 0.22
CA SER A 293 -11.10 -16.69 1.43
C SER A 293 -12.58 -16.93 1.22
N GLU A 294 -13.13 -16.45 0.11
CA GLU A 294 -14.57 -16.47 -0.24
C GLU A 294 -14.91 -17.60 -1.24
N GLY A 295 -13.89 -18.26 -1.82
CA GLY A 295 -14.08 -19.24 -2.88
C GLY A 295 -14.30 -18.62 -4.26
N TRP A 296 -14.59 -19.46 -5.25
CA TRP A 296 -14.75 -19.02 -6.65
C TRP A 296 -16.03 -18.22 -6.91
N GLU A 297 -16.98 -18.21 -5.96
CA GLU A 297 -18.26 -17.49 -6.07
C GLU A 297 -18.10 -15.96 -6.09
N VAL A 298 -16.98 -15.45 -5.58
CA VAL A 298 -16.66 -14.02 -5.60
C VAL A 298 -16.25 -13.52 -7.00
N VAL A 299 -15.87 -14.42 -7.91
CA VAL A 299 -15.30 -14.06 -9.22
C VAL A 299 -16.26 -13.25 -10.10
N PRO A 300 -17.55 -13.59 -10.26
CA PRO A 300 -18.47 -12.76 -11.04
C PRO A 300 -18.58 -11.32 -10.52
N ALA A 301 -18.64 -11.15 -9.20
CA ALA A 301 -18.65 -9.84 -8.57
C ALA A 301 -17.36 -9.06 -8.85
N MET A 302 -16.20 -9.74 -8.77
CA MET A 302 -14.90 -9.17 -9.15
C MET A 302 -14.86 -8.80 -10.63
N VAL A 303 -15.34 -9.63 -11.56
CA VAL A 303 -15.33 -9.29 -13.00
C VAL A 303 -16.10 -8.00 -13.25
N ILE A 304 -17.28 -7.86 -12.63
CA ILE A 304 -18.12 -6.67 -12.78
C ILE A 304 -17.44 -5.43 -12.18
N THR A 305 -16.97 -5.54 -10.93
CA THR A 305 -16.41 -4.41 -10.18
C THR A 305 -14.98 -4.07 -10.62
N TYR A 306 -14.14 -5.05 -10.90
CA TYR A 306 -12.71 -4.84 -11.17
C TYR A 306 -12.42 -4.61 -12.65
N ILE A 307 -13.26 -5.12 -13.56
CA ILE A 307 -12.99 -5.05 -15.00
C ILE A 307 -14.10 -4.26 -15.71
N VAL A 308 -15.33 -4.76 -15.72
CA VAL A 308 -16.40 -4.25 -16.58
C VAL A 308 -16.69 -2.76 -16.33
N ILE A 309 -16.97 -2.39 -15.07
CA ILE A 309 -17.29 -1.01 -14.70
C ILE A 309 -16.06 -0.08 -14.92
N PRO A 310 -14.86 -0.41 -14.41
CA PRO A 310 -13.68 0.41 -14.66
C PRO A 310 -13.36 0.63 -16.14
N VAL A 311 -13.43 -0.41 -16.98
CA VAL A 311 -13.22 -0.32 -18.42
C VAL A 311 -14.25 0.62 -19.05
N ALA A 312 -15.54 0.36 -18.81
CA ALA A 312 -16.62 1.10 -19.46
C ALA A 312 -16.60 2.58 -19.08
N VAL A 313 -16.54 2.89 -17.78
CA VAL A 313 -16.58 4.27 -17.29
C VAL A 313 -15.33 5.04 -17.73
N SER A 314 -14.14 4.46 -17.52
CA SER A 314 -12.89 5.16 -17.85
C SER A 314 -12.78 5.41 -19.34
N TYR A 315 -13.16 4.44 -20.18
CA TYR A 315 -13.05 4.59 -21.63
C TYR A 315 -14.06 5.61 -22.20
N ILE A 316 -15.31 5.60 -21.72
CA ILE A 316 -16.34 6.57 -22.15
C ILE A 316 -15.90 8.00 -21.78
N LEU A 317 -15.44 8.21 -20.54
CA LEU A 317 -14.99 9.53 -20.09
C LEU A 317 -13.71 9.97 -20.77
N TYR A 318 -12.77 9.06 -21.03
CA TYR A 318 -11.57 9.35 -21.81
C TYR A 318 -11.93 9.87 -23.21
N ILE A 319 -12.86 9.21 -23.92
CA ILE A 319 -13.31 9.67 -25.24
C ILE A 319 -13.96 11.06 -25.14
N ALA A 320 -14.82 11.29 -24.15
CA ALA A 320 -15.48 12.57 -23.95
C ALA A 320 -14.45 13.71 -23.71
N LEU A 321 -13.47 13.47 -22.83
CA LEU A 321 -12.41 14.44 -22.52
C LEU A 321 -11.45 14.65 -23.69
N LYS A 322 -11.17 13.61 -24.48
CA LYS A 322 -10.38 13.73 -25.71
C LYS A 322 -11.10 14.57 -26.76
N LYS A 323 -12.40 14.35 -26.97
CA LYS A 323 -13.24 15.16 -27.87
C LYS A 323 -13.34 16.61 -27.40
N ALA A 324 -13.35 16.84 -26.09
CA ALA A 324 -13.36 18.17 -25.49
C ALA A 324 -11.98 18.87 -25.50
N GLY A 325 -10.93 18.28 -26.07
CA GLY A 325 -9.59 18.84 -26.11
C GLY A 325 -8.91 18.96 -24.73
N ARG A 326 -9.34 18.15 -23.75
CA ARG A 326 -8.80 18.14 -22.38
C ARG A 326 -7.72 17.06 -22.19
N ILE A 327 -7.74 16.02 -23.02
CA ILE A 327 -6.71 14.98 -23.08
C ILE A 327 -6.21 14.88 -24.51
N HIS A 328 -4.90 14.93 -24.70
CA HIS A 328 -4.24 14.86 -26.00
C HIS A 328 -3.52 13.52 -26.17
N SER A 329 -3.27 13.15 -27.42
CA SER A 329 -2.48 11.94 -27.72
C SER A 329 -1.04 12.14 -27.23
N GLY A 330 -0.53 11.18 -26.45
CA GLY A 330 0.80 11.24 -25.85
C GLY A 330 0.81 11.73 -24.40
N ASP A 331 -0.34 12.17 -23.87
CA ASP A 331 -0.47 12.57 -22.48
C ASP A 331 -0.29 11.40 -21.50
N MET A 332 -0.41 10.15 -21.95
CA MET A 332 -0.40 8.95 -21.10
C MET A 332 0.69 7.94 -21.48
N THR A 333 1.68 8.35 -22.28
CA THR A 333 2.85 7.52 -22.58
C THR A 333 3.69 7.34 -21.31
N VAL A 334 3.89 6.09 -20.92
CA VAL A 334 4.71 5.71 -19.77
C VAL A 334 6.18 5.65 -20.19
N PRO A 335 7.12 6.23 -19.40
CA PRO A 335 8.55 6.08 -19.66
C PRO A 335 8.94 4.61 -19.70
N GLN A 336 9.55 4.16 -20.80
CA GLN A 336 10.08 2.80 -20.92
C GLN A 336 11.41 2.75 -20.16
N SER A 337 11.48 1.92 -19.11
CA SER A 337 12.69 1.61 -18.37
C SER A 337 13.51 0.53 -19.06
#